data_AF-A0A1J5PVC0-F1
#
_entry.id   AF-A0A1J5PVC0-F1
#
_cell.length_a   1.000
_cell.length_b   1.000
_cell.length_c   1.000
_cell.angle_alpha   90.00
_cell.angle_beta   90.00
_cell.angle_gamma   90.00
#
_symmetry.space_group_name_H-M   'P 1'
#
loop_
_entity.id
_entity.type
_entity.pdbx_description
1 polymer ?
#
loop_
_entity_poly.entity_id
_entity_poly.type
_entity_poly.pdbx_seq_one_letter_code
_entity_poly.pdbx_strand_id
1 'polypeptide(L)'
;MQAHQLQSICAGDGTLAFGAGLSDPNEPDVWLRDFPGRTRLWLEVGQPEDKPLSKACSKADAVMLYAFGPAADIWWRAIESKLSRLKSLQVWRISSASAQALIPLAQRSMALQATVQEGVLMLGDGTHNVDIEPLRWK
;
A
#
# COMPACT_ATOMS: atom_id res chain seq x y z
N MET A 1 -4.25 4.34 5.22
CA MET A 1 -4.03 5.71 4.70
C MET A 1 -4.89 6.03 3.47
N GLN A 2 -4.97 5.19 2.44
CA GLN A 2 -5.60 5.58 1.15
C GLN A 2 -7.13 5.43 1.07
N ALA A 3 -7.81 5.03 2.15
CA ALA A 3 -9.25 4.74 2.12
C ALA A 3 -10.11 5.96 1.70
N HIS A 4 -9.68 7.18 2.05
CA HIS A 4 -10.38 8.41 1.67
C HIS A 4 -10.42 8.65 0.15
N GLN A 5 -9.55 7.98 -0.63
CA GLN A 5 -9.46 8.18 -2.07
C GLN A 5 -10.70 7.72 -2.82
N LEU A 6 -11.46 6.77 -2.28
CA LEU A 6 -12.76 6.42 -2.83
C LEU A 6 -13.66 7.65 -2.95
N GLN A 7 -13.68 8.47 -1.90
CA GLN A 7 -14.45 9.72 -1.91
C GLN A 7 -13.76 10.78 -2.78
N SER A 8 -12.47 11.03 -2.59
CA SER A 8 -11.81 12.18 -3.25
C SER A 8 -11.52 11.98 -4.73
N ILE A 9 -11.37 10.73 -5.21
CA ILE A 9 -11.05 10.41 -6.61
C ILE A 9 -12.28 9.93 -7.38
N CYS A 10 -13.12 9.10 -6.75
CA CYS A 10 -14.29 8.50 -7.41
C CYS A 10 -15.61 9.17 -7.00
N ALA A 11 -15.59 10.24 -6.20
CA ALA A 11 -16.78 10.88 -5.65
C ALA A 11 -17.70 9.94 -4.85
N GLY A 12 -17.15 8.84 -4.32
CA GLY A 12 -17.89 7.77 -3.64
C GLY A 12 -18.45 6.70 -4.58
N ASP A 13 -18.40 6.91 -5.91
CA ASP A 13 -18.90 5.99 -6.92
C ASP A 13 -17.77 5.11 -7.49
N GLY A 14 -17.22 4.27 -6.61
CA GLY A 14 -16.16 3.33 -6.92
C GLY A 14 -16.07 2.23 -5.88
N THR A 15 -15.10 1.34 -6.06
CA THR A 15 -14.88 0.21 -5.17
C THR A 15 -13.43 0.17 -4.73
N LEU A 16 -13.21 0.14 -3.41
CA LEU A 16 -11.93 -0.17 -2.79
C LEU A 16 -12.00 -1.59 -2.25
N ALA A 17 -11.17 -2.50 -2.77
CA ALA A 17 -11.22 -3.90 -2.41
C ALA A 17 -9.84 -4.57 -2.44
N PHE A 18 -9.74 -5.70 -1.76
CA PHE A 18 -8.60 -6.60 -1.88
C PHE A 18 -8.62 -7.30 -3.25
N GLY A 19 -7.45 -7.46 -3.87
CA GLY A 19 -7.27 -8.36 -5.00
C GLY A 19 -6.63 -9.68 -4.56
N ALA A 20 -6.36 -10.55 -5.52
CA ALA A 20 -5.71 -11.83 -5.27
C ALA A 20 -4.21 -11.72 -4.90
N GLY A 21 -3.57 -10.56 -5.12
CA GLY A 21 -2.19 -10.26 -4.74
C GLY A 21 -1.20 -11.36 -5.13
N LEU A 22 -0.45 -11.88 -4.17
CA LEU A 22 0.53 -12.97 -4.38
C LEU A 22 -0.04 -14.23 -5.07
N SER A 23 -1.36 -14.45 -5.06
CA SER A 23 -2.00 -15.58 -5.72
C SER A 23 -2.24 -15.36 -7.23
N ASP A 24 -2.23 -14.11 -7.70
CA ASP A 24 -2.33 -13.77 -9.14
C ASP A 24 -1.45 -12.54 -9.48
N PRO A 25 -0.40 -12.69 -10.29
CA PRO A 25 0.48 -11.57 -10.68
C PRO A 25 -0.21 -10.49 -11.55
N ASN A 26 -1.49 -10.68 -11.91
CA ASN A 26 -2.29 -9.71 -12.63
C ASN A 26 -3.22 -8.89 -11.74
N GLU A 27 -3.28 -9.16 -10.43
CA GLU A 27 -4.08 -8.43 -9.46
C GLU A 27 -3.22 -7.86 -8.33
N PRO A 28 -3.51 -6.64 -7.86
CA PRO A 28 -2.83 -6.08 -6.70
C PRO A 28 -3.28 -6.74 -5.40
N ASP A 29 -2.56 -6.47 -4.32
CA ASP A 29 -3.06 -6.70 -2.96
C ASP A 29 -4.34 -5.88 -2.70
N VAL A 30 -4.37 -4.61 -3.10
CA VAL A 30 -5.54 -3.72 -2.97
C VAL A 30 -5.70 -2.86 -4.24
N TRP A 31 -6.94 -2.59 -4.64
CA TRP A 31 -7.23 -1.67 -5.75
C TRP A 31 -8.37 -0.72 -5.43
N LEU A 32 -8.34 0.45 -6.06
CA LEU A 32 -9.48 1.36 -6.20
C LEU A 32 -9.87 1.41 -7.69
N ARG A 33 -11.10 1.03 -8.01
CA ARG A 33 -11.68 1.17 -9.35
C ARG A 33 -12.84 2.14 -9.32
N ASP A 34 -12.97 2.95 -10.36
CA ASP A 34 -14.16 3.79 -10.54
C ASP A 34 -15.36 2.96 -11.05
N PHE A 35 -16.54 3.58 -11.13
CA PHE A 35 -17.76 2.93 -11.63
C PHE A 35 -17.60 2.25 -13.01
N PRO A 36 -16.93 2.87 -14.01
CA PRO A 36 -16.62 2.19 -15.29
C PRO A 36 -15.63 1.01 -15.18
N GLY A 37 -15.03 0.77 -14.02
CA GLY A 37 -14.09 -0.33 -13.77
C GLY A 37 -12.63 0.00 -14.06
N ARG A 38 -12.29 1.26 -14.36
CA ARG A 38 -10.90 1.69 -14.56
C ARG A 38 -10.18 1.71 -13.22
N THR A 39 -8.97 1.15 -13.19
CA THR A 39 -8.16 1.12 -11.97
C THR A 39 -7.53 2.50 -11.75
N ARG A 40 -8.00 3.19 -10.71
CA ARG A 40 -7.50 4.50 -10.28
C ARG A 40 -6.26 4.34 -9.41
N LEU A 41 -6.30 3.39 -8.48
CA LEU A 41 -5.18 3.08 -7.58
C LEU A 41 -4.89 1.59 -7.60
N TRP A 42 -3.60 1.26 -7.70
CA TRP A 42 -3.04 -0.07 -7.52
C TRP A 42 -2.12 -0.05 -6.29
N LEU A 43 -2.37 -0.92 -5.33
CA LEU A 43 -1.61 -1.01 -4.09
C LEU A 43 -0.95 -2.38 -3.96
N GLU A 44 0.35 -2.36 -3.68
CA GLU A 44 1.16 -3.55 -3.41
C GLU A 44 1.86 -3.41 -2.07
N VAL A 45 2.12 -4.55 -1.44
CA VAL A 45 2.87 -4.64 -0.19
C VAL A 45 4.01 -5.65 -0.38
N GLY A 46 5.22 -5.27 0.03
CA GLY A 46 6.39 -6.15 -0.03
C GLY A 46 7.55 -5.64 -0.88
N GLN A 47 8.26 -6.54 -1.54
CA GLN A 47 9.55 -6.27 -2.21
C GLN A 47 9.56 -6.87 -3.63
N PRO A 48 8.67 -6.44 -4.54
CA PRO A 48 8.55 -7.01 -5.88
C PRO A 48 9.74 -6.64 -6.78
N GLU A 49 9.88 -7.37 -7.89
CA GLU A 49 10.81 -7.02 -8.97
C GLU A 49 10.27 -5.85 -9.83
N ASP A 50 11.12 -5.31 -10.72
CA ASP A 50 10.78 -4.12 -11.52
C ASP A 50 9.72 -4.38 -12.60
N LYS A 51 9.70 -5.61 -13.16
CA LYS A 51 8.75 -5.98 -14.22
C LYS A 51 7.29 -5.95 -13.76
N PRO A 52 6.90 -6.59 -12.63
CA PRO A 52 5.54 -6.47 -12.09
C PRO A 52 5.12 -5.02 -11.82
N LEU A 53 6.00 -4.20 -11.23
CA LEU A 53 5.71 -2.79 -10.96
C LEU A 53 5.49 -1.98 -12.25
N SER A 54 6.30 -2.23 -13.28
CA SER A 54 6.10 -1.60 -14.59
C SER A 54 4.75 -1.97 -15.22
N LYS A 55 4.32 -3.23 -15.06
CA LYS A 55 3.01 -3.72 -15.54
C LYS A 55 1.85 -3.12 -14.75
N ALA A 56 1.99 -2.96 -13.43
CA ALA A 56 1.02 -2.25 -12.61
C ALA A 56 0.87 -0.79 -13.07
N CYS A 57 1.99 -0.11 -13.34
CA CYS A 57 1.99 1.29 -13.78
C CYS A 57 1.32 1.50 -15.15
N SER A 58 1.23 0.47 -16.00
CA SER A 58 0.48 0.55 -17.26
C SER A 58 -1.01 0.25 -17.11
N LYS A 59 -1.45 -0.29 -15.96
CA LYS A 59 -2.84 -0.71 -15.70
C LYS A 59 -3.61 0.25 -14.80
N ALA A 60 -2.93 1.17 -14.11
CA ALA A 60 -3.54 2.08 -13.15
C ALA A 60 -3.02 3.52 -13.29
N ASP A 61 -3.85 4.48 -12.88
CA ASP A 61 -3.46 5.89 -12.88
C ASP A 61 -2.37 6.19 -11.83
N ALA A 62 -2.42 5.50 -10.68
CA ALA A 62 -1.41 5.55 -9.64
C ALA A 62 -1.08 4.15 -9.10
N VAL A 63 0.19 3.93 -8.77
CA VAL A 63 0.69 2.72 -8.11
C VAL A 63 1.38 3.11 -6.81
N MET A 64 1.03 2.44 -5.72
CA MET A 64 1.65 2.63 -4.41
C MET A 64 2.19 1.30 -3.90
N LEU A 65 3.47 1.28 -3.55
CA LEU A 65 4.13 0.13 -2.96
C LEU A 65 4.49 0.43 -1.50
N TYR A 66 4.03 -0.39 -0.57
CA TYR A 66 4.48 -0.38 0.83
C TYR A 66 5.50 -1.49 1.06
N ALA A 67 6.77 -1.13 1.03
CA ALA A 67 7.86 -2.03 1.37
C ALA A 67 8.00 -2.14 2.90
N PHE A 68 8.16 -3.36 3.39
CA PHE A 68 8.34 -3.64 4.82
C PHE A 68 9.31 -4.81 5.03
N GLY A 69 9.73 -4.97 6.28
CA GLY A 69 10.65 -6.04 6.69
C GLY A 69 12.13 -5.66 6.63
N PRO A 70 13.02 -6.50 7.18
CA PRO A 70 14.43 -6.17 7.40
C PRO A 70 15.24 -6.05 6.10
N ALA A 71 14.83 -6.71 5.02
CA ALA A 71 15.54 -6.68 3.74
C ALA A 71 15.13 -5.50 2.82
N ALA A 72 14.12 -4.73 3.20
CA ALA A 72 13.54 -3.69 2.35
C ALA A 72 14.55 -2.61 1.94
N ASP A 73 15.42 -2.16 2.85
CA ASP A 73 16.45 -1.15 2.53
C ASP A 73 17.50 -1.68 1.53
N ILE A 74 17.86 -2.96 1.64
CA ILE A 74 18.79 -3.63 0.71
C ILE A 74 18.12 -3.77 -0.66
N TRP A 75 16.87 -4.21 -0.68
CA TRP A 75 16.04 -4.30 -1.89
C TRP A 75 15.94 -2.93 -2.59
N TRP A 76 15.66 -1.85 -1.85
CA TRP A 76 15.50 -0.51 -2.41
C TRP A 76 16.75 -0.03 -3.12
N ARG A 77 17.92 -0.14 -2.46
CA ARG A 77 19.21 0.25 -3.03
C ARG A 77 19.53 -0.49 -4.35
N ALA A 78 19.05 -1.71 -4.50
CA ALA A 78 19.28 -2.52 -5.70
C ALA A 78 18.35 -2.17 -6.88
N ILE A 79 17.19 -1.56 -6.62
CA ILE A 79 16.11 -1.42 -7.62
C ILE A 79 15.70 0.04 -7.90
N GLU A 80 16.00 0.98 -7.01
CA GLU A 80 15.61 2.40 -7.10
C GLU A 80 15.85 3.01 -8.48
N SER A 81 17.04 2.81 -9.04
CA SER A 81 17.41 3.34 -10.36
C SER A 81 16.50 2.81 -11.48
N LYS A 82 16.07 1.55 -11.41
CA LYS A 82 15.16 0.92 -12.38
C LYS A 82 13.74 1.47 -12.26
N LEU A 83 13.32 1.84 -11.06
CA LEU A 83 11.97 2.35 -10.75
C LEU A 83 11.85 3.87 -10.93
N SER A 84 12.97 4.59 -11.01
CA SER A 84 13.02 6.05 -11.20
C SER A 84 12.14 6.55 -12.36
N ARG A 85 12.12 5.82 -13.48
CA ARG A 85 11.35 6.16 -14.70
C ARG A 85 9.83 5.98 -14.57
N LEU A 86 9.35 5.23 -13.58
CA LEU A 86 7.93 4.96 -13.39
C LEU A 86 7.27 6.16 -12.70
N LYS A 87 6.62 7.04 -13.46
CA LYS A 87 6.08 8.32 -12.95
C LYS A 87 4.85 8.16 -12.07
N SER A 88 4.03 7.14 -12.30
CA SER A 88 2.83 6.84 -11.51
C SER A 88 3.12 6.04 -10.25
N LEU A 89 4.37 5.60 -10.04
CA LEU A 89 4.78 4.80 -8.89
C LEU A 89 5.21 5.69 -7.71
N GLN A 90 4.69 5.37 -6.53
CA GLN A 90 5.19 5.86 -5.24
C GLN A 90 5.64 4.67 -4.41
N VAL A 91 6.76 4.82 -3.69
CA VAL A 91 7.31 3.76 -2.84
C VAL A 91 7.45 4.29 -1.43
N TRP A 92 6.88 3.54 -0.50
CA TRP A 92 6.79 3.88 0.92
C TRP A 92 7.40 2.76 1.74
N ARG A 93 8.14 3.13 2.76
CA ARG A 93 8.78 2.21 3.70
C ARG A 93 8.05 2.23 5.02
N ILE A 94 7.57 1.05 5.43
CA ILE A 94 7.11 0.80 6.80
C ILE A 94 8.26 0.28 7.63
N SER A 95 8.55 0.95 8.76
CA SER A 95 9.60 0.55 9.71
C SER A 95 9.47 -0.93 10.11
N SER A 96 10.58 -1.66 10.28
CA SER A 96 10.51 -3.06 10.72
C SER A 96 9.89 -3.18 12.10
N ALA A 97 10.15 -2.20 12.98
CA ALA A 97 9.55 -2.11 14.30
C ALA A 97 8.03 -1.90 14.21
N SER A 98 7.56 -0.96 13.38
CA SER A 98 6.12 -0.71 13.17
C SER A 98 5.43 -1.93 12.56
N ALA A 99 6.06 -2.60 11.59
CA ALA A 99 5.53 -3.82 11.00
C ALA A 99 5.40 -4.97 12.02
N GLN A 100 6.37 -5.10 12.94
CA GLN A 100 6.30 -6.08 14.03
C GLN A 100 5.24 -5.71 15.07
N ALA A 101 5.11 -4.43 15.40
CA ALA A 101 4.12 -3.93 16.34
C ALA A 101 2.67 -4.14 15.85
N LEU A 102 2.46 -4.28 14.55
CA LEU A 102 1.16 -4.62 13.96
C LEU A 102 0.73 -6.08 14.20
N ILE A 103 1.65 -6.99 14.49
CA ILE A 103 1.36 -8.43 14.60
C ILE A 103 0.29 -8.73 15.66
N PRO A 104 0.33 -8.17 16.89
CA PRO A 104 -0.66 -8.45 17.92
C PRO A 104 -2.09 -7.98 17.58
N LEU A 105 -2.23 -6.97 16.71
CA LEU A 105 -3.53 -6.48 16.25
C LEU A 105 -4.25 -7.48 15.33
N ALA A 106 -3.51 -8.39 14.69
CA ALA A 106 -4.07 -9.35 13.75
C ALA A 106 -4.78 -10.49 14.49
N GLN A 107 -6.12 -10.52 14.39
CA GLN A 107 -6.97 -11.55 14.99
C GLN A 107 -7.96 -12.10 13.97
N ARG A 108 -8.57 -13.27 14.26
CA ARG A 108 -9.59 -13.89 13.37
C ARG A 108 -10.79 -12.96 13.14
N SER A 109 -11.15 -12.17 14.15
CA SER A 109 -12.14 -11.10 14.08
C SER A 109 -11.50 -9.85 14.66
N MET A 110 -11.60 -8.72 13.97
CA MET A 110 -10.92 -7.49 14.37
C MET A 110 -11.90 -6.31 14.35
N ALA A 111 -11.83 -5.48 15.40
CA ALA A 111 -12.45 -4.17 15.45
C ALA A 111 -11.32 -3.15 15.60
N LEU A 112 -10.92 -2.51 14.49
CA LEU A 112 -9.79 -1.59 14.47
C LEU A 112 -10.28 -0.15 14.31
N GLN A 113 -9.69 0.76 15.07
CA GLN A 113 -9.83 2.19 14.89
C GLN A 113 -8.56 2.75 14.26
N ALA A 114 -8.72 3.52 13.18
CA ALA A 114 -7.62 4.15 12.45
C ALA A 114 -7.80 5.67 12.45
N THR A 115 -6.75 6.39 12.86
CA THR A 115 -6.67 7.85 12.76
C THR A 115 -5.45 8.21 11.92
N VAL A 116 -5.61 9.12 10.96
CA VAL A 116 -4.50 9.64 10.16
C VAL A 116 -4.33 11.12 10.47
N GLN A 117 -3.17 11.50 10.99
CA GLN A 117 -2.84 12.88 11.32
C GLN A 117 -1.40 13.15 10.90
N GLU A 118 -1.20 14.22 10.11
CA GLU A 118 0.14 14.66 9.66
C GLU A 118 0.98 13.56 8.98
N GLY A 119 0.32 12.59 8.33
CA GLY A 119 0.98 11.47 7.66
C GLY A 119 1.27 10.26 8.55
N VAL A 120 0.99 10.35 9.86
CA VAL A 120 1.07 9.24 10.80
C VAL A 120 -0.27 8.53 10.86
N LEU A 121 -0.25 7.20 10.76
CA LEU A 121 -1.41 6.34 11.02
C LEU A 121 -1.31 5.79 12.45
N MET A 122 -2.24 6.20 13.30
CA MET A 122 -2.48 5.56 14.60
C MET A 122 -3.53 4.47 14.41
N LEU A 123 -3.21 3.24 14.78
CA LEU A 123 -4.09 2.08 14.64
C LEU A 123 -4.20 1.33 15.96
N GLY A 124 -5.42 1.03 16.41
CA GLY A 124 -5.62 0.28 17.64
C GLY A 124 -6.89 -0.57 17.66
N ASP A 125 -6.93 -1.53 18.60
CA ASP A 125 -8.03 -2.48 18.84
C ASP A 125 -8.68 -2.29 20.23
N GLY A 126 -8.35 -1.20 20.93
CA GLY A 126 -8.75 -0.91 22.31
C GLY A 126 -7.81 -1.48 23.38
N THR A 127 -6.92 -2.40 23.04
CA THR A 127 -5.89 -2.96 23.94
C THR A 127 -4.48 -2.58 23.49
N HIS A 128 -4.22 -2.66 22.20
CA HIS A 128 -2.97 -2.29 21.56
C HIS A 128 -3.17 -1.01 20.76
N ASN A 129 -2.14 -0.16 20.72
CA ASN A 129 -2.07 0.99 19.83
C ASN A 129 -0.70 0.99 19.15
N VAL A 130 -0.70 1.23 17.84
CA VAL A 130 0.49 1.22 17.01
C VAL A 130 0.49 2.47 16.15
N ASP A 131 1.59 3.21 16.24
CA ASP A 131 1.83 4.37 15.39
C ASP A 131 2.73 3.96 14.22
N ILE A 132 2.28 4.30 13.02
CA ILE A 132 2.91 3.92 11.77
C ILE A 132 3.20 5.22 11.01
N GLU A 133 4.47 5.49 10.80
CA GLU A 133 4.95 6.63 10.02
C GLU A 133 5.67 6.11 8.77
N PRO A 134 4.97 6.02 7.62
CA PRO A 134 5.58 5.54 6.39
C PRO A 134 6.55 6.57 5.82
N LEU A 135 7.80 6.15 5.59
CA LEU A 135 8.80 6.99 4.95
C LEU A 135 8.67 6.89 3.43
N ARG A 136 8.53 8.03 2.75
CA ARG A 136 8.51 8.04 1.29
C ARG A 136 9.92 7.90 0.71
N TRP A 137 10.14 6.88 -0.11
CA TRP A 137 11.35 6.72 -0.91
C TRP A 137 11.21 7.30 -2.32
N LYS A 138 10.01 7.22 -2.93
CA LYS A 138 9.69 7.75 -4.26
C LYS A 138 8.28 8.34 -4.29
#